data_AF-A0A318NJK9-F1
#
_entry.id   AF-A0A318NJK9-F1
#
_cell.length_a   1.000
_cell.length_b   1.000
_cell.length_c   1.000
_cell.angle_alpha   90.00
_cell.angle_beta   90.00
_cell.angle_gamma   90.00
#
_symmetry.space_group_name_H-M   'P 1'
#
loop_
_entity.id
_entity.type
_entity.pdbx_description
1 polymer ?
#
loop_
_entity_poly.entity_id
_entity_poly.type
_entity_poly.pdbx_seq_one_letter_code
_entity_poly.pdbx_strand_id
1 'polypeptide(L)'
;MHCTKCGAALDHPGQGHTCRSSAPPPALRTAGWNVAAWFAVGFATLFALAAIAVAVIGSISSDQGRPLPPSGTGAAVGYILANLILIATIIGLAVSALIWGRGTRQLAEAHGSSGRSYSRHWGTRLFPAFIFLGAAIAWLAADRTAPAVLFGQAAMRILGAAALIGGMLHSRARVRRLIAHANQVHAGHYPPFAGQDPAWPLSPTPTSEDWNAGQWDPDVQRDIEARRRRDTT
;
A
#
# COMPACT_ATOMS: atom_id res chain seq x y z
N MET A 1 10.67 29.31 19.20
CA MET A 1 11.89 28.61 19.69
C MET A 1 11.91 27.20 19.11
N HIS A 2 12.98 26.39 19.19
CA HIS A 2 13.02 25.06 18.55
C HIS A 2 13.45 23.92 19.50
N CYS A 3 12.89 22.70 19.38
CA CYS A 3 13.38 21.50 20.12
C CYS A 3 14.83 21.23 19.73
N THR A 4 15.73 21.20 20.71
CA THR A 4 17.15 20.88 20.49
C THR A 4 17.39 19.46 19.98
N LYS A 5 16.41 18.55 20.16
CA LYS A 5 16.45 17.18 19.64
C LYS A 5 15.88 17.01 18.22
N CYS A 6 14.78 17.68 17.86
CA CYS A 6 14.08 17.45 16.58
C CYS A 6 13.81 18.68 15.72
N GLY A 7 14.18 19.88 16.17
CA GLY A 7 14.02 21.13 15.42
C GLY A 7 12.57 21.66 15.34
N ALA A 8 11.58 20.96 15.93
CA ALA A 8 10.19 21.40 15.94
C ALA A 8 10.06 22.79 16.57
N ALA A 9 9.28 23.68 15.93
CA ALA A 9 8.95 24.98 16.49
C ALA A 9 8.12 24.79 17.77
N LEU A 10 8.51 25.52 18.81
CA LEU A 10 7.90 25.56 20.14
C LEU A 10 7.43 26.98 20.40
N ASP A 11 6.21 27.08 20.94
CA ASP A 11 5.54 28.33 21.25
C ASP A 11 6.13 28.96 22.52
N HIS A 12 6.52 28.13 23.49
CA HIS A 12 7.13 28.60 24.74
C HIS A 12 8.16 27.60 25.32
N PRO A 13 9.12 28.07 26.14
CA PRO A 13 10.08 27.19 26.80
C PRO A 13 9.35 26.22 27.75
N GLY A 14 9.81 24.96 27.79
CA GLY A 14 9.21 23.91 28.62
C GLY A 14 7.95 23.23 28.06
N GLN A 15 7.49 23.59 26.86
CA GLN A 15 6.36 22.93 26.19
C GLN A 15 6.65 21.43 25.99
N GLY A 16 5.88 20.59 26.70
CA GLY A 16 5.92 19.15 26.54
C GLY A 16 5.49 18.78 25.12
N HIS A 17 6.40 18.22 24.36
CA HIS A 17 6.10 17.71 23.03
C HIS A 17 6.92 16.44 22.78
N THR A 18 6.38 15.53 22.00
CA THR A 18 7.04 14.26 21.70
C THR A 18 8.04 14.50 20.56
N CYS A 19 9.32 14.74 20.88
CA CYS A 19 10.35 14.81 19.83
C CYS A 19 10.42 13.42 19.16
N ARG A 20 9.83 13.29 17.96
CA ARG A 20 9.95 12.08 17.12
C ARG A 20 11.37 12.01 16.59
N SER A 21 11.98 10.83 16.62
CA SER A 21 13.32 10.61 16.09
C SER A 21 13.37 11.04 14.61
N SER A 22 13.97 12.18 14.35
CA SER A 22 14.09 12.84 13.05
C SER A 22 15.26 12.30 12.20
N ALA A 23 15.88 11.19 12.61
CA ALA A 23 16.93 10.58 11.81
C ALA A 23 16.29 9.92 10.57
N PRO A 24 16.61 10.38 9.34
CA PRO A 24 16.16 9.70 8.15
C PRO A 24 16.64 8.24 8.20
N PRO A 25 15.79 7.26 7.81
CA PRO A 25 16.19 5.87 7.84
C PRO A 25 17.43 5.67 6.95
N PRO A 26 18.37 4.78 7.35
CA PRO A 26 19.63 4.62 6.64
C PRO A 26 19.38 4.26 5.17
N ALA A 27 20.16 4.86 4.25
CA ALA A 27 19.98 4.72 2.79
C ALA A 27 19.99 3.25 2.31
N LEU A 28 20.68 2.36 3.03
CA LEU A 28 20.66 0.93 2.77
C LEU A 28 19.25 0.31 2.91
N ARG A 29 18.43 0.79 3.86
CA ARG A 29 17.06 0.31 4.09
C ARG A 29 16.09 0.76 2.99
N THR A 30 16.24 1.97 2.46
CA THR A 30 15.41 2.47 1.34
C THR A 30 15.75 1.78 0.02
N ALA A 31 17.03 1.47 -0.22
CA ALA A 31 17.47 0.68 -1.37
C ALA A 31 16.89 -0.74 -1.34
N GLY A 32 17.04 -1.46 -0.21
CA GLY A 32 16.48 -2.80 -0.03
C GLY A 32 14.96 -2.85 -0.18
N TRP A 33 14.24 -1.84 0.32
CA TRP A 33 12.80 -1.71 0.13
C TRP A 33 12.39 -1.52 -1.34
N ASN A 34 13.11 -0.68 -2.10
CA ASN A 34 12.85 -0.49 -3.52
C ASN A 34 13.14 -1.77 -4.34
N VAL A 35 14.21 -2.48 -4.01
CA VAL A 35 14.59 -3.75 -4.65
C VAL A 35 13.55 -4.82 -4.37
N ALA A 36 13.13 -5.00 -3.11
CA ALA A 36 12.07 -5.93 -2.75
C ALA A 36 10.74 -5.61 -3.47
N ALA A 37 10.46 -4.32 -3.70
CA ALA A 37 9.28 -3.90 -4.45
C ALA A 37 9.30 -4.45 -5.88
N TRP A 38 10.43 -4.30 -6.56
CA TRP A 38 10.60 -4.75 -7.95
C TRP A 38 10.69 -6.27 -8.08
N PHE A 39 11.31 -6.96 -7.12
CA PHE A 39 11.29 -8.43 -7.09
C PHE A 39 9.86 -8.97 -6.99
N ALA A 40 9.02 -8.41 -6.11
CA ALA A 40 7.64 -8.85 -6.01
C ALA A 40 6.85 -8.60 -7.30
N VAL A 41 7.07 -7.46 -7.98
CA VAL A 41 6.47 -7.20 -9.31
C VAL A 41 6.96 -8.24 -10.32
N GLY A 42 8.27 -8.50 -10.37
CA GLY A 42 8.86 -9.50 -11.27
C GLY A 42 8.29 -10.91 -11.04
N PHE A 43 8.20 -11.35 -9.79
CA PHE A 43 7.60 -12.64 -9.46
C PHE A 43 6.10 -12.69 -9.77
N ALA A 44 5.34 -11.59 -9.58
CA ALA A 44 3.93 -11.52 -9.95
C ALA A 44 3.74 -11.62 -11.48
N THR A 45 4.59 -10.96 -12.25
CA THR A 45 4.59 -11.06 -13.72
C THR A 45 4.96 -12.47 -14.17
N LEU A 46 6.01 -13.05 -13.59
CA LEU A 46 6.42 -14.43 -13.91
C LEU A 46 5.33 -15.44 -13.55
N PHE A 47 4.63 -15.24 -12.44
CA PHE A 47 3.48 -16.03 -12.03
C PHE A 47 2.34 -15.97 -13.06
N ALA A 48 2.01 -14.78 -13.57
CA ALA A 48 1.00 -14.60 -14.60
C ALA A 48 1.39 -15.30 -15.92
N LEU A 49 2.65 -15.15 -16.35
CA LEU A 49 3.17 -15.82 -17.55
C LEU A 49 3.16 -17.35 -17.41
N ALA A 50 3.58 -17.88 -16.26
CA ALA A 50 3.55 -19.30 -15.99
C ALA A 50 2.11 -19.84 -15.95
N ALA A 51 1.15 -19.06 -15.44
CA ALA A 51 -0.27 -19.45 -15.45
C ALA A 51 -0.83 -19.56 -16.88
N ILE A 52 -0.44 -18.65 -17.78
CA ILE A 52 -0.79 -18.71 -19.21
C ILE A 52 -0.17 -19.95 -19.85
N ALA A 53 1.12 -20.20 -19.60
CA ALA A 53 1.81 -21.37 -20.14
C ALA A 53 1.16 -22.69 -19.70
N VAL A 54 0.78 -22.81 -18.42
CA VAL A 54 0.06 -23.99 -17.91
C VAL A 54 -1.29 -24.18 -18.63
N ALA A 55 -2.05 -23.11 -18.84
CA ALA A 55 -3.35 -23.20 -19.53
C ALA A 55 -3.19 -23.63 -20.99
N VAL A 56 -2.25 -23.03 -21.72
CA VAL A 56 -1.99 -23.34 -23.14
C VAL A 56 -1.46 -24.76 -23.32
N ILE A 57 -0.45 -25.17 -22.55
CA ILE A 57 0.13 -26.52 -22.66
C ILE A 57 -0.90 -27.57 -22.19
N GLY A 58 -1.66 -27.25 -21.14
CA GLY A 58 -2.72 -28.10 -20.64
C GLY A 58 -3.85 -28.31 -21.65
N SER A 59 -4.27 -27.26 -22.37
CA SER A 59 -5.33 -27.37 -23.38
C SER A 59 -4.90 -28.15 -24.62
N ILE A 60 -3.63 -28.03 -25.03
CA ILE A 60 -3.08 -28.83 -26.13
C ILE A 60 -3.05 -30.31 -25.75
N SER A 61 -2.78 -30.61 -24.48
CA SER A 61 -2.73 -31.99 -23.97
C SER A 61 -4.13 -32.61 -23.80
N SER A 62 -5.16 -31.81 -23.49
CA SER A 62 -6.55 -32.29 -23.37
C SER A 62 -7.20 -32.63 -24.71
N ASP A 63 -6.80 -31.97 -25.80
CA ASP A 63 -7.27 -32.27 -27.17
C ASP A 63 -6.68 -33.58 -27.73
N GLN A 64 -5.66 -34.17 -27.10
CA GLN A 64 -4.95 -35.37 -27.56
C GLN A 64 -5.65 -36.71 -27.23
N GLY A 65 -6.99 -36.74 -27.16
CA GLY A 65 -7.77 -37.99 -27.18
C GLY A 65 -7.64 -38.81 -28.49
N ARG A 66 -6.78 -38.38 -29.42
CA ARG A 66 -6.44 -39.06 -30.67
C ARG A 66 -5.01 -39.60 -30.58
N PRO A 67 -4.74 -40.87 -30.97
CA PRO A 67 -3.42 -41.46 -30.80
C PRO A 67 -2.42 -40.72 -31.69
N LEU A 68 -1.50 -39.97 -31.08
CA LEU A 68 -0.41 -39.29 -31.76
C LEU A 68 0.94 -39.95 -31.40
N PRO A 69 1.93 -39.89 -32.33
CA PRO A 69 3.19 -40.63 -32.27
C PRO A 69 4.07 -40.23 -31.06
N PRO A 70 5.13 -41.00 -30.74
CA PRO A 70 5.86 -40.97 -29.45
C PRO A 70 6.67 -39.70 -29.11
N SER A 71 6.34 -38.54 -29.68
CA SER A 71 6.97 -37.24 -29.40
C SER A 71 6.42 -36.51 -28.15
N GLY A 72 5.57 -37.16 -27.35
CA GLY A 72 4.81 -36.58 -26.23
C GLY A 72 5.60 -36.13 -24.99
N THR A 73 6.92 -36.37 -24.93
CA THR A 73 7.74 -36.06 -23.75
C THR A 73 7.92 -34.55 -23.53
N GLY A 74 7.99 -33.76 -24.61
CA GLY A 74 8.25 -32.32 -24.53
C GLY A 74 7.12 -31.51 -23.89
N ALA A 75 5.86 -31.81 -24.24
CA ALA A 75 4.69 -31.12 -23.68
C ALA A 75 4.49 -31.46 -22.19
N ALA A 76 4.67 -32.73 -21.80
CA ALA A 76 4.58 -33.16 -20.42
C ALA A 76 5.68 -32.51 -19.55
N VAL A 77 6.93 -32.48 -20.02
CA VAL A 77 8.04 -31.80 -19.33
C VAL A 77 7.77 -30.29 -19.21
N GLY A 78 7.29 -29.65 -20.28
CA GLY A 78 6.91 -28.24 -20.27
C GLY A 78 5.80 -27.92 -19.27
N TYR A 79 4.79 -28.78 -19.15
CA TYR A 79 3.71 -28.64 -18.18
C TYR A 79 4.20 -28.75 -16.74
N ILE A 80 5.07 -29.73 -16.44
CA ILE A 80 5.67 -29.90 -15.11
C ILE A 80 6.53 -28.67 -14.76
N LEU A 81 7.37 -28.22 -15.70
CA LEU A 81 8.25 -27.07 -15.47
C LEU A 81 7.44 -25.79 -15.21
N ALA A 82 6.36 -25.56 -15.95
CA ALA A 82 5.48 -24.40 -15.75
C ALA A 82 4.80 -24.42 -14.37
N ASN A 83 4.40 -25.60 -13.88
CA ASN A 83 3.87 -25.75 -12.52
C ASN A 83 4.94 -25.52 -11.43
N LEU A 84 6.17 -25.99 -11.64
CA LEU A 84 7.29 -25.72 -10.73
C LEU A 84 7.59 -24.21 -10.65
N ILE A 85 7.53 -23.51 -11.80
CA ILE A 85 7.69 -22.05 -11.85
C ILE A 85 6.56 -21.35 -11.08
N LEU A 86 5.31 -21.81 -11.18
CA LEU A 86 4.20 -21.28 -10.38
C LEU A 86 4.46 -21.41 -8.88
N ILE A 87 4.97 -22.56 -8.43
CA ILE A 87 5.30 -22.77 -7.01
C ILE A 87 6.46 -21.86 -6.58
N ALA A 88 7.54 -21.82 -7.36
CA ALA A 88 8.70 -21.00 -7.06
C ALA A 88 8.36 -19.50 -7.01
N THR A 89 7.50 -19.02 -7.91
CA THR A 89 7.02 -17.63 -7.93
C THR A 89 6.15 -17.30 -6.74
N ILE A 90 5.29 -18.21 -6.26
CA ILE A 90 4.53 -18.02 -5.02
C ILE A 90 5.46 -17.86 -3.81
N ILE A 91 6.50 -18.70 -3.70
CA ILE A 91 7.48 -18.61 -2.61
C ILE A 91 8.25 -17.29 -2.71
N GLY A 92 8.74 -16.93 -3.90
CA GLY A 92 9.42 -15.67 -4.16
C GLY A 92 8.56 -14.44 -3.85
N LEU A 93 7.26 -14.49 -4.17
CA LEU A 93 6.28 -13.47 -3.81
C LEU A 93 6.11 -13.35 -2.30
N ALA A 94 5.97 -14.46 -1.58
CA ALA A 94 5.82 -14.46 -0.13
C ALA A 94 7.03 -13.82 0.55
N VAL A 95 8.25 -14.23 0.18
CA VAL A 95 9.49 -13.68 0.73
C VAL A 95 9.63 -12.19 0.40
N SER A 96 9.43 -11.81 -0.87
CA SER A 96 9.55 -10.42 -1.31
C SER A 96 8.51 -9.51 -0.64
N ALA A 97 7.26 -9.97 -0.51
CA ALA A 97 6.19 -9.24 0.16
C ALA A 97 6.45 -9.08 1.65
N LEU A 98 7.01 -10.09 2.32
CA LEU A 98 7.39 -9.99 3.75
C LEU A 98 8.50 -8.97 3.96
N ILE A 99 9.56 -9.01 3.14
CA ILE A 99 10.68 -8.06 3.21
C ILE A 99 10.16 -6.65 2.92
N TRP A 100 9.36 -6.49 1.86
CA TRP A 100 8.79 -5.21 1.50
C TRP A 100 7.82 -4.68 2.56
N GLY A 101 6.97 -5.53 3.14
CA GLY A 101 6.02 -5.15 4.19
C GLY A 101 6.72 -4.72 5.48
N ARG A 102 7.78 -5.43 5.90
CA ARG A 102 8.64 -5.00 7.01
C ARG A 102 9.32 -3.66 6.72
N GLY A 103 9.86 -3.49 5.52
CA GLY A 103 10.47 -2.23 5.06
C GLY A 103 9.46 -1.08 5.06
N THR A 104 8.26 -1.29 4.53
CA THR A 104 7.17 -0.29 4.52
C THR A 104 6.78 0.13 5.92
N ARG A 105 6.65 -0.81 6.86
CA ARG A 105 6.35 -0.50 8.26
C ARG A 105 7.45 0.33 8.91
N GLN A 106 8.70 -0.10 8.78
CA GLN A 106 9.85 0.62 9.33
C GLN A 106 10.00 2.01 8.72
N LEU A 107 9.75 2.16 7.42
CA LEU A 107 9.78 3.46 6.74
C LEU A 107 8.63 4.37 7.20
N ALA A 108 7.42 3.84 7.37
CA ALA A 108 6.29 4.61 7.86
C ALA A 108 6.49 5.08 9.31
N GLU A 109 6.98 4.20 10.18
CA GLU A 109 7.31 4.52 11.58
C GLU A 109 8.44 5.55 11.67
N ALA A 110 9.48 5.44 10.84
CA ALA A 110 10.58 6.41 10.78
C ALA A 110 10.14 7.81 10.34
N HIS A 111 9.07 7.91 9.54
CA HIS A 111 8.50 9.20 9.09
C HIS A 111 7.24 9.59 9.87
N GLY A 112 7.05 9.06 11.09
CA GLY A 112 6.03 9.52 12.04
C GLY A 112 4.59 9.09 11.74
N SER A 113 4.39 8.13 10.83
CA SER A 113 3.08 7.54 10.54
C SER A 113 2.88 6.22 11.28
N SER A 114 1.62 5.87 11.58
CA SER A 114 1.32 4.57 12.17
C SER A 114 1.58 3.46 11.13
N GLY A 115 2.65 2.69 11.35
CA GLY A 115 3.07 1.62 10.45
C GLY A 115 1.95 0.59 10.17
N ARG A 116 0.99 0.45 11.09
CA ARG A 116 -0.19 -0.42 10.96
C ARG A 116 -1.21 0.05 9.92
N SER A 117 -1.38 1.37 9.72
CA SER A 117 -2.23 1.90 8.65
C SER A 117 -1.58 1.76 7.28
N TYR A 118 -0.25 1.72 7.24
CA TYR A 118 0.54 1.57 6.02
C TYR A 118 0.91 0.13 5.72
N SER A 119 0.59 -0.85 6.57
CA SER A 119 0.80 -2.28 6.31
C SER A 119 -0.45 -3.00 5.80
N ARG A 120 -1.63 -2.35 5.87
CA ARG A 120 -2.88 -2.90 5.34
C ARG A 120 -3.00 -2.57 3.86
N HIS A 121 -2.66 -3.54 3.02
CA HIS A 121 -2.79 -3.42 1.57
C HIS A 121 -3.94 -4.29 1.07
N TRP A 122 -4.78 -3.72 0.21
CA TRP A 122 -5.86 -4.46 -0.43
C TRP A 122 -5.31 -5.55 -1.36
N GLY A 123 -4.19 -5.29 -2.05
CA GLY A 123 -3.55 -6.26 -2.96
C GLY A 123 -3.12 -7.56 -2.27
N THR A 124 -2.60 -7.50 -1.05
CA THR A 124 -2.25 -8.70 -0.26
C THR A 124 -3.46 -9.51 0.22
N ARG A 125 -4.66 -8.91 0.22
CA ARG A 125 -5.91 -9.62 0.56
C ARG A 125 -6.58 -10.20 -0.68
N LEU A 126 -6.59 -9.45 -1.78
CA LEU A 126 -7.22 -9.89 -3.02
C LEU A 126 -6.44 -11.01 -3.70
N PHE A 127 -5.10 -10.96 -3.69
CA PHE A 127 -4.26 -12.00 -4.30
C PHE A 127 -4.60 -13.41 -3.79
N PRO A 128 -4.54 -13.73 -2.48
CA PRO A 128 -4.90 -15.05 -2.01
C PRO A 128 -6.37 -15.39 -2.30
N ALA A 129 -7.29 -14.43 -2.23
CA ALA A 129 -8.70 -14.67 -2.56
C ALA A 129 -8.89 -15.14 -4.02
N PHE A 130 -8.18 -14.53 -4.97
CA PHE A 130 -8.20 -14.95 -6.38
C PHE A 130 -7.55 -16.33 -6.59
N ILE A 131 -6.48 -16.65 -5.84
CA ILE A 131 -5.87 -17.99 -5.87
C ILE A 131 -6.85 -19.04 -5.34
N PHE A 132 -7.49 -18.79 -4.19
CA PHE A 132 -8.48 -19.69 -3.61
C PHE A 132 -9.69 -19.86 -4.52
N LEU A 133 -10.18 -18.78 -5.13
CA LEU A 133 -11.30 -18.84 -6.06
C LEU A 133 -10.95 -19.68 -7.30
N GLY A 134 -9.75 -19.49 -7.86
CA GLY A 134 -9.26 -20.32 -8.98
C GLY A 134 -9.12 -21.80 -8.60
N ALA A 135 -8.67 -22.10 -7.39
CA ALA A 135 -8.59 -23.47 -6.88
C ALA A 135 -9.99 -24.09 -6.68
N ALA A 136 -10.94 -23.32 -6.11
CA ALA A 136 -12.32 -23.74 -5.90
C ALA A 136 -13.03 -24.05 -7.22
N ILE A 137 -12.86 -23.20 -8.25
CA ILE A 137 -13.44 -23.43 -9.59
C ILE A 137 -12.98 -24.77 -10.17
N ALA A 138 -11.69 -25.10 -10.09
CA ALA A 138 -11.20 -26.39 -10.58
C ALA A 138 -11.58 -27.57 -9.68
N TRP A 139 -11.77 -27.35 -8.37
CA TRP A 139 -12.22 -28.41 -7.48
C TRP A 139 -13.67 -28.81 -7.77
N LEU A 140 -14.52 -27.82 -8.08
CA LEU A 140 -15.93 -27.99 -8.44
C LEU A 140 -16.15 -28.44 -9.90
N ALA A 141 -15.13 -28.35 -10.76
CA ALA A 141 -15.24 -28.77 -12.15
C ALA A 141 -15.29 -30.30 -12.28
N ALA A 142 -16.28 -30.80 -13.05
CA ALA A 142 -16.41 -32.21 -13.38
C ALA A 142 -15.23 -32.73 -14.23
N ASP A 143 -14.73 -31.89 -15.14
CA ASP A 143 -13.51 -32.12 -15.89
C ASP A 143 -12.51 -30.98 -15.62
N ARG A 144 -11.44 -31.29 -14.90
CA ARG A 144 -10.40 -30.35 -14.51
C ARG A 144 -9.47 -29.98 -15.67
N THR A 145 -9.48 -30.76 -16.74
CA THR A 145 -8.65 -30.58 -17.93
C THR A 145 -9.39 -29.85 -19.05
N ALA A 146 -10.70 -29.63 -18.90
CA ALA A 146 -11.48 -28.85 -19.84
C ALA A 146 -10.84 -27.46 -20.08
N PRO A 147 -10.66 -27.04 -21.35
CA PRO A 147 -10.04 -25.76 -21.67
C PRO A 147 -10.68 -24.57 -20.93
N ALA A 148 -12.01 -24.55 -20.80
CA ALA A 148 -12.74 -23.52 -20.06
C ALA A 148 -12.28 -23.39 -18.59
N VAL A 149 -11.97 -24.51 -17.93
CA VAL A 149 -11.50 -24.55 -16.55
C VAL A 149 -10.06 -24.06 -16.47
N LEU A 150 -9.18 -24.53 -17.37
CA LEU A 150 -7.78 -24.12 -17.43
C LEU A 150 -7.61 -22.62 -17.70
N PHE A 151 -8.34 -22.08 -18.69
CA PHE A 151 -8.33 -20.65 -18.99
C PHE A 151 -9.02 -19.83 -17.90
N GLY A 152 -10.09 -20.34 -17.28
CA GLY A 152 -10.73 -19.70 -16.12
C GLY A 152 -9.77 -19.56 -14.94
N GLN A 153 -9.00 -20.60 -14.63
CA GLN A 153 -7.96 -20.54 -13.60
C GLN A 153 -6.84 -19.56 -13.96
N ALA A 154 -6.37 -19.57 -15.21
CA ALA A 154 -5.35 -18.63 -15.66
C ALA A 154 -5.83 -17.18 -15.54
N ALA A 155 -7.07 -16.89 -15.94
CA ALA A 155 -7.68 -15.58 -15.79
C ALA A 155 -7.71 -15.13 -14.32
N MET A 156 -8.11 -16.00 -13.39
CA MET A 156 -8.12 -15.68 -11.95
C MET A 156 -6.70 -15.42 -11.41
N ARG A 157 -5.71 -16.21 -11.84
CA ARG A 157 -4.30 -16.02 -11.46
C ARG A 157 -3.75 -14.68 -11.98
N ILE A 158 -4.08 -14.30 -13.22
CA ILE A 158 -3.69 -13.03 -13.84
C ILE A 158 -4.35 -11.86 -13.10
N LEU A 159 -5.66 -11.93 -12.83
CA LEU A 159 -6.38 -10.90 -12.08
C LEU A 159 -5.81 -10.73 -10.66
N GLY A 160 -5.50 -11.85 -10.00
CA GLY A 160 -4.81 -11.85 -8.70
C GLY A 160 -3.46 -11.15 -8.79
N ALA A 161 -2.62 -11.51 -9.77
CA ALA A 161 -1.31 -10.90 -9.99
C ALA A 161 -1.41 -9.39 -10.27
N ALA A 162 -2.37 -8.98 -11.11
CA ALA A 162 -2.61 -7.56 -11.42
C ALA A 162 -3.06 -6.78 -10.17
N ALA A 163 -3.96 -7.35 -9.35
CA ALA A 163 -4.37 -6.76 -8.08
C ALA A 163 -3.20 -6.61 -7.10
N LEU A 164 -2.30 -7.60 -7.06
CA LEU A 164 -1.10 -7.55 -6.22
C LEU A 164 -0.15 -6.45 -6.66
N ILE A 165 0.18 -6.41 -7.97
CA ILE A 165 1.05 -5.38 -8.57
C ILE A 165 0.46 -3.99 -8.32
N GLY A 166 -0.83 -3.79 -8.63
CA GLY A 166 -1.53 -2.52 -8.43
C GLY A 166 -1.54 -2.07 -6.97
N GLY A 167 -1.86 -2.98 -6.04
CA GLY A 167 -1.85 -2.68 -4.61
C GLY A 167 -0.46 -2.32 -4.08
N MET A 168 0.58 -2.99 -4.58
CA MET A 168 1.97 -2.76 -4.19
C MET A 168 2.50 -1.44 -4.72
N LEU A 169 2.24 -1.11 -5.99
CA LEU A 169 2.60 0.17 -6.60
C LEU A 169 1.84 1.34 -5.95
N HIS A 170 0.54 1.18 -5.70
CA HIS A 170 -0.27 2.18 -5.01
C HIS A 170 0.28 2.49 -3.62
N SER A 171 0.61 1.45 -2.85
CA SER A 171 1.20 1.64 -1.52
C SER A 171 2.60 2.24 -1.59
N ARG A 172 3.44 1.81 -2.54
CA ARG A 172 4.77 2.39 -2.77
C ARG A 172 4.65 3.89 -3.05
N ALA A 173 3.69 4.31 -3.87
CA ALA A 173 3.42 5.72 -4.15
C ALA A 173 2.97 6.47 -2.90
N ARG A 174 2.13 5.85 -2.04
CA ARG A 174 1.70 6.44 -0.76
C ARG A 174 2.87 6.65 0.20
N VAL A 175 3.79 5.69 0.31
CA VAL A 175 4.99 5.79 1.15
C VAL A 175 5.97 6.83 0.59
N ARG A 176 6.19 6.86 -0.73
CA ARG A 176 7.05 7.89 -1.36
C ARG A 176 6.50 9.30 -1.13
N ARG A 177 5.19 9.49 -1.20
CA ARG A 177 4.55 10.77 -0.87
C ARG A 177 4.79 11.18 0.59
N LEU A 178 4.72 10.23 1.53
CA LEU A 178 5.05 10.46 2.94
C LEU A 178 6.51 10.91 3.13
N ILE A 179 7.45 10.21 2.49
CA ILE A 179 8.89 10.56 2.54
C ILE A 179 9.13 11.94 1.93
N ALA A 180 8.51 12.25 0.80
CA ALA A 180 8.66 13.55 0.14
C ALA A 180 8.14 14.71 1.01
N HIS A 181 6.97 14.54 1.65
CA HIS A 181 6.42 15.55 2.58
C HIS A 181 7.34 15.73 3.79
N ALA A 182 7.82 14.64 4.39
CA ALA A 182 8.72 14.72 5.53
C ALA A 182 10.03 15.44 5.20
N ASN A 183 10.60 15.19 4.02
CA ASN A 183 11.82 15.86 3.56
C ASN A 183 11.59 17.36 3.27
N GLN A 184 10.43 17.74 2.72
CA GLN A 184 10.07 19.16 2.51
C GLN A 184 9.96 19.92 3.83
N VAL A 185 9.32 19.32 4.84
CA VAL A 185 9.24 19.89 6.20
C VAL A 185 10.62 20.03 6.83
N HIS A 186 11.50 19.03 6.67
CA HIS A 186 12.87 19.07 7.21
C HIS A 186 13.78 20.10 6.53
N ALA A 187 13.59 20.33 5.22
CA ALA A 187 14.35 21.30 4.45
C ALA A 187 13.84 22.75 4.62
N GLY A 188 12.82 22.99 5.46
CA GLY A 188 12.18 24.30 5.59
C GLY A 188 11.46 24.78 4.32
N HIS A 189 11.29 23.91 3.33
CA HIS A 189 10.62 24.21 2.07
C HIS A 189 9.12 23.93 2.24
N TYR A 190 8.40 24.86 2.86
CA TYR A 190 6.95 24.88 2.76
C TYR A 190 6.58 25.16 1.30
N PRO A 191 5.79 24.29 0.63
CA PRO A 191 5.27 24.60 -0.70
C PRO A 191 4.37 25.84 -0.62
N PRO A 192 4.54 26.85 -1.48
CA PRO A 192 3.63 27.99 -1.55
C PRO A 192 2.41 27.56 -2.38
N PHE A 193 1.46 26.87 -1.76
CA PHE A 193 0.11 26.70 -2.31
C PHE A 193 -0.87 26.96 -1.16
N ALA A 194 -1.35 28.20 -1.01
CA ALA A 194 -2.48 28.78 -1.74
C ALA A 194 -3.78 28.00 -1.47
N GLY A 195 -4.56 28.47 -0.49
CA GLY A 195 -5.95 28.05 -0.34
C GLY A 195 -6.50 27.86 1.07
N GLN A 196 -5.93 28.49 2.11
CA GLN A 196 -6.64 29.03 3.28
C GLN A 196 -5.59 29.49 4.28
N ASP A 197 -5.64 30.77 4.59
CA ASP A 197 -4.80 31.53 5.50
C ASP A 197 -4.75 30.89 6.91
N PRO A 198 -3.62 30.33 7.36
CA PRO A 198 -3.46 29.92 8.75
C PRO A 198 -2.38 30.81 9.37
N ALA A 199 -2.84 31.78 10.14
CA ALA A 199 -2.07 32.72 10.96
C ALA A 199 -1.43 33.88 10.18
N TRP A 200 -2.24 34.90 9.94
CA TRP A 200 -1.80 36.27 10.25
C TRP A 200 -1.03 36.24 11.59
N PRO A 201 0.12 36.92 11.73
CA PRO A 201 0.81 36.95 13.00
C PRO A 201 -0.17 37.51 14.03
N LEU A 202 -0.64 36.66 14.95
CA LEU A 202 -1.41 37.11 16.10
C LEU A 202 -0.56 38.18 16.76
N SER A 203 -1.09 39.40 16.80
CA SER A 203 -0.45 40.51 17.48
C SER A 203 -0.05 40.03 18.88
N PRO A 204 1.20 40.25 19.33
CA PRO A 204 1.72 39.67 20.57
C PRO A 204 0.94 40.11 21.82
N THR A 205 0.08 41.11 21.69
CA THR A 205 -0.95 41.48 22.65
C THR A 205 -2.31 41.00 22.16
N PRO A 206 -2.90 39.96 22.78
CA PRO A 206 -4.26 39.56 22.49
C PRO A 206 -5.19 40.74 22.75
N THR A 207 -5.99 41.08 21.75
CA THR A 207 -7.03 42.09 21.85
C THR A 207 -8.36 41.44 22.18
N SER A 208 -9.33 42.19 22.70
CA SER A 208 -10.66 41.65 23.00
C SER A 208 -11.38 41.12 21.75
N GLU A 209 -10.97 41.56 20.56
CA GLU A 209 -11.56 41.14 19.28
C GLU A 209 -11.15 39.71 18.90
N ASP A 210 -9.97 39.25 19.31
CA ASP A 210 -9.47 37.88 19.05
C ASP A 210 -10.29 36.80 19.77
N TRP A 211 -11.06 37.20 20.78
CA TRP A 211 -11.93 36.31 21.57
C TRP A 211 -13.40 36.40 21.18
N ASN A 212 -13.72 37.09 20.09
CA ASN A 212 -15.10 37.22 19.61
C ASN A 212 -15.61 35.88 19.08
N ALA A 213 -16.39 35.17 19.91
CA ALA A 213 -16.96 33.86 19.61
C ALA A 213 -17.73 33.83 18.27
N GLY A 214 -18.29 34.96 17.84
CA GLY A 214 -19.09 35.07 16.63
C GLY A 214 -18.30 34.89 15.34
N GLN A 215 -16.97 35.01 15.38
CA GLN A 215 -16.10 34.81 14.22
C GLN A 215 -15.66 33.35 14.04
N TRP A 216 -15.49 32.58 15.13
CA TRP A 216 -14.95 31.21 15.05
C TRP A 216 -15.98 30.12 15.33
N ASP A 217 -17.05 30.41 16.07
CA ASP A 217 -18.16 29.48 16.29
C ASP A 217 -19.50 30.23 16.55
N PRO A 218 -20.29 30.48 15.48
CA PRO A 218 -21.55 31.21 15.58
C PRO A 218 -22.63 30.50 16.42
N ASP A 219 -22.49 29.18 16.64
CA ASP A 219 -23.41 28.42 17.49
C ASP A 219 -23.08 28.62 18.96
N VAL A 220 -21.79 28.71 19.32
CA VAL A 220 -21.34 29.05 20.67
C VAL A 220 -21.73 30.49 21.06
N GLN A 221 -21.60 31.45 20.15
CA GLN A 221 -22.09 32.82 20.37
C GLN A 221 -23.60 32.83 20.70
N ARG A 222 -24.40 32.06 19.95
CA ARG A 222 -25.85 31.95 20.18
C ARG A 222 -26.17 31.31 21.53
N ASP A 223 -25.41 30.31 21.96
CA ASP A 223 -25.61 29.69 23.29
C ASP A 223 -25.23 30.66 24.43
N ILE A 224 -24.13 31.41 24.28
CA ILE A 224 -23.73 32.44 25.27
C ILE A 224 -24.81 33.52 25.39
N GLU A 225 -25.34 34.03 24.27
CA GLU A 225 -26.42 35.01 24.28
C GLU A 225 -27.72 34.44 24.86
N ALA A 226 -28.04 33.18 24.59
CA ALA A 226 -29.20 32.49 25.14
C ALA A 226 -29.09 32.24 26.66
N ARG A 227 -27.87 32.05 27.19
CA ARG A 227 -27.62 31.99 28.64
C ARG A 227 -27.72 33.36 29.28
N ARG A 228 -27.12 34.38 28.68
CA ARG A 228 -27.16 35.76 29.20
C ARG A 228 -28.58 36.29 29.33
N ARG A 229 -29.47 35.99 28.37
CA ARG A 229 -30.90 36.37 28.46
C ARG A 229 -31.65 35.65 29.59
N ARG A 230 -31.25 34.42 29.93
CA ARG A 230 -31.83 33.65 31.04
C ARG A 230 -31.39 34.17 32.41
N ASP A 231 -30.17 34.68 32.52
CA ASP A 231 -29.66 35.23 33.79
C ASP A 231 -30.14 36.66 34.07
N THR A 232 -30.77 37.32 33.09
CA THR A 232 -31.24 38.73 33.21
C THR A 232 -32.76 38.83 33.44
N THR A 233 -33.47 37.72 33.41
CA THR A 233 -34.91 37.60 33.74
C THR A 233 -35.09 36.91 35.07
#